data_AF-A0A5C6QAI8-F1
#
_entry.id   AF-A0A5C6QAI8-F1
#
_cell.length_a   1.000
_cell.length_b   1.000
_cell.length_c   1.000
_cell.angle_alpha   90.00
_cell.angle_beta   90.00
_cell.angle_gamma   90.00
#
_symmetry.space_group_name_H-M   'P 1'
#
loop_
_entity.id
_entity.type
_entity.pdbx_description
1 polymer ?
#
loop_
_entity_poly.entity_id
_entity_poly.type
_entity_poly.pdbx_seq_one_letter_code
_entity_poly.pdbx_strand_id
1 'polypeptide(L)' 'MGGISIWQILILFIVFIIGMLPWVFALASKKAKGMHKLIWFLMSFFISWIGYLVYYFVVIKDLPENNT' A
#
# COMPACT_ATOMS: atom_id res chain seq x y z
N MET A 1 -21.18 9.85 16.80
CA MET A 1 -20.39 8.75 16.19
C MET A 1 -21.17 8.23 15.00
N GLY A 2 -20.91 8.76 13.80
CA GLY A 2 -21.54 8.25 12.58
C GLY A 2 -20.91 6.91 12.22
N GLY A 3 -21.70 5.84 12.18
CA GLY A 3 -21.22 4.51 11.82
C GLY A 3 -20.67 4.49 10.40
N ILE A 4 -19.71 3.59 10.16
CA ILE A 4 -19.14 3.39 8.83
C ILE A 4 -20.26 2.93 7.89
N SER A 5 -20.57 3.75 6.89
CA SER A 5 -21.58 3.43 5.87
C SER A 5 -21.06 2.35 4.92
N ILE A 6 -21.96 1.53 4.38
CA ILE A 6 -21.66 0.53 3.34
C ILE A 6 -20.86 1.14 2.18
N TRP A 7 -21.15 2.40 1.83
CA TRP A 7 -20.42 3.13 0.80
C TRP A 7 -18.94 3.37 1.15
N GLN A 8 -18.62 3.62 2.41
CA GLN A 8 -17.23 3.80 2.86
C GLN A 8 -16.46 2.48 2.83
N ILE A 9 -17.11 1.38 3.19
CA ILE A 9 -16.52 0.03 3.08
C ILE A 9 -16.20 -0.29 1.62
N LEU A 10 -17.11 0.03 0.70
CA LEU A 10 -16.89 -0.18 -0.73
C LEU A 10 -15.72 0.65 -1.27
N ILE A 11 -15.62 1.92 -0.87
CA ILE A 11 -14.49 2.80 -1.25
C ILE A 11 -13.17 2.24 -0.73
N LEU A 12 -13.12 1.84 0.55
CA LEU A 12 -11.93 1.21 1.13
C LEU A 12 -11.52 -0.05 0.37
N PHE A 13 -12.49 -0.88 -0.01
CA PHE A 13 -12.25 -2.09 -0.78
C PHE A 13 -11.68 -1.79 -2.17
N ILE A 14 -12.20 -0.79 -2.87
CA ILE A 14 -11.70 -0.36 -4.18
C ILE A 14 -10.27 0.20 -4.06
N VAL A 15 -10.02 1.08 -3.09
CA VAL A 15 -8.69 1.66 -2.85
C VAL A 15 -7.67 0.55 -2.53
N PHE A 16 -8.07 -0.43 -1.72
CA PHE A 16 -7.27 -1.60 -1.43
C PHE A 16 -6.94 -2.38 -2.70
N ILE A 17 -7.93 -2.73 -3.53
CA ILE A 17 -7.69 -3.41 -4.81
C ILE A 17 -6.77 -2.61 -5.73
N ILE A 18 -6.92 -1.29 -5.79
CA ILE A 18 -6.10 -0.43 -6.66
C ILE A 18 -4.65 -0.36 -6.16
N GLY A 19 -4.44 -0.17 -4.86
CA GLY A 19 -3.10 -0.27 -4.24
C GLY A 19 -2.49 -1.65 -4.45
N MET A 20 -3.34 -2.64 -4.68
CA MET A 20 -3.04 -4.01 -5.00
C MET A 20 -3.03 -4.33 -6.53
N LEU A 21 -2.96 -3.36 -7.41
CA LEU A 21 -2.71 -3.62 -8.84
C LEU A 21 -1.23 -3.92 -9.17
N PRO A 22 -0.24 -3.12 -8.73
CA PRO A 22 1.12 -3.20 -9.26
C PRO A 22 1.81 -4.54 -8.93
N TRP A 23 1.61 -5.03 -7.72
CA TRP A 23 2.08 -6.35 -7.27
C TRP A 23 1.36 -7.54 -7.95
N VAL A 24 0.07 -7.43 -8.30
CA VAL A 24 -0.69 -8.44 -9.07
C VAL A 24 -0.22 -8.46 -10.52
N PHE A 25 0.04 -7.30 -11.12
CA PHE A 25 0.62 -7.24 -12.46
C PHE A 25 2.02 -7.85 -12.51
N ALA A 26 2.86 -7.60 -11.50
CA ALA A 26 4.18 -8.23 -11.39
C ALA A 26 4.05 -9.77 -11.30
N LEU A 27 3.12 -10.29 -10.49
CA LEU A 27 2.90 -11.73 -10.31
C LEU A 27 2.19 -12.40 -11.49
N ALA A 28 1.26 -11.72 -12.18
CA ALA A 28 0.50 -12.24 -13.31
C ALA A 28 1.30 -12.20 -14.63
N SER A 29 2.35 -11.37 -14.70
CA SER A 29 3.15 -11.22 -15.92
C SER A 29 3.83 -12.54 -16.31
N LYS A 30 3.65 -12.96 -17.57
CA LYS A 30 4.37 -14.12 -18.15
C LYS A 30 5.77 -13.76 -18.66
N LYS A 31 6.12 -12.46 -18.71
CA LYS A 31 7.42 -11.98 -19.21
C LYS A 31 8.58 -12.26 -18.25
N ALA A 32 8.34 -12.21 -16.94
CA ALA A 32 9.36 -12.49 -15.93
C ALA A 32 9.15 -13.90 -15.35
N LYS A 33 10.22 -14.69 -15.26
CA LYS A 33 10.21 -16.04 -14.67
C LYS A 33 11.14 -16.12 -13.45
N GLY A 34 10.75 -16.93 -12.48
CA GLY A 34 11.55 -17.22 -11.28
C GLY A 34 11.91 -15.97 -10.48
N MET A 35 13.21 -15.78 -10.24
CA MET A 35 13.74 -14.74 -9.35
C MET A 35 13.44 -13.31 -9.82
N HIS A 36 13.41 -13.06 -11.13
CA HIS A 36 13.08 -11.74 -11.68
C HIS A 36 11.64 -11.30 -11.35
N LYS A 37 10.71 -12.25 -11.28
CA LYS A 37 9.31 -11.96 -10.89
C LYS A 37 9.23 -11.62 -9.40
N LEU A 38 9.98 -12.32 -8.56
CA LEU A 38 10.06 -12.04 -7.12
C LEU A 38 10.66 -10.65 -6.86
N ILE A 39 11.77 -10.32 -7.51
CA ILE A 39 12.40 -9.00 -7.39
C ILE A 39 11.45 -7.90 -7.87
N TRP A 40 10.72 -8.12 -8.95
CA TRP A 40 9.76 -7.13 -9.47
C TRP A 40 8.57 -6.93 -8.53
N PHE A 41 8.06 -8.01 -7.93
CA PHE A 41 7.05 -7.94 -6.88
C PHE A 41 7.57 -7.16 -5.66
N LEU A 42 8.76 -7.51 -5.15
CA LEU A 42 9.39 -6.85 -4.01
C LEU A 42 9.61 -5.35 -4.27
N MET A 43 10.14 -5.00 -5.44
CA MET A 43 10.32 -3.59 -5.84
C MET A 43 8.99 -2.84 -5.87
N SER A 44 7.96 -3.41 -6.48
CA SER A 44 6.63 -2.80 -6.56
C SER A 44 5.98 -2.66 -5.17
N PHE A 45 6.22 -3.63 -4.29
CA PHE A 45 5.75 -3.60 -2.91
C PHE A 45 6.46 -2.53 -2.09
N PHE A 46 7.80 -2.45 -2.08
CA PHE A 46 8.48 -1.45 -1.27
C PHE A 46 8.25 -0.02 -1.76
N ILE A 47 8.14 0.19 -3.07
CA ILE A 47 7.88 1.52 -3.64
C ILE A 47 6.48 2.03 -3.25
N SER A 48 5.46 1.16 -3.16
CA SER A 48 4.11 1.62 -2.78
C SER A 48 4.01 2.10 -1.33
N TRP A 49 4.93 1.68 -0.45
CA TRP A 49 4.97 2.07 0.96
C TRP A 49 6.01 3.15 1.25
N ILE A 50 6.92 3.46 0.31
CA ILE A 50 8.02 4.40 0.53
C ILE A 50 7.51 5.78 0.98
N GLY A 51 6.45 6.31 0.37
CA GLY A 51 5.89 7.60 0.74
C GLY A 51 5.34 7.62 2.16
N TYR A 52 4.68 6.54 2.57
CA TYR A 52 4.20 6.36 3.94
C TYR A 52 5.37 6.29 4.93
N LEU A 53 6.38 5.46 4.66
CA LEU A 53 7.52 5.29 5.55
C LEU A 53 8.30 6.60 5.74
N VAL A 54 8.55 7.32 4.65
CA VAL A 54 9.25 8.62 4.70
C VAL A 54 8.48 9.61 5.57
N TYR A 55 7.17 9.77 5.34
CA TYR A 55 6.36 10.69 6.14
C TYR A 55 6.25 10.24 7.60
N TYR A 56 6.11 8.94 7.83
CA TYR A 56 6.02 8.38 9.17
C TYR A 56 7.31 8.64 9.98
N PHE A 57 8.48 8.36 9.40
CA PHE A 57 9.74 8.51 10.11
C PHE A 57 10.20 9.97 10.25
N VAL A 58 9.88 10.84 9.28
CA VAL A 58 10.32 12.24 9.29
C VAL A 58 9.37 13.15 10.05
N VAL A 59 8.06 12.87 10.00
CA VAL A 59 7.04 13.80 10.51
C VAL A 59 6.28 13.20 11.67
N ILE A 60 5.72 11.99 11.51
CA ILE A 60 4.86 11.40 12.55
C ILE A 60 5.65 11.01 13.79
N LYS A 61 6.85 10.44 13.63
CA LYS A 61 7.68 9.99 14.74
C LYS A 61 8.11 11.12 15.68
N ASP A 62 8.32 12.32 15.14
CA ASP A 62 8.77 13.49 15.89
C ASP A 62 7.60 14.37 16.39
N LEU A 63 6.35 14.04 16.02
CA LEU A 63 5.19 14.72 16.57
C LEU A 63 4.98 14.30 18.04
N PRO A 64 4.78 15.24 18.97
CA PRO A 64 4.43 14.90 20.35
C PRO A 64 3.09 14.18 20.36
N GLU A 65 3.02 13.06 21.09
CA GLU A 65 1.80 12.29 21.28
C GLU A 65 0.77 13.16 22.04
N ASN A 66 -0.12 13.81 21.29
CA ASN A 66 -1.24 14.53 21.87
C ASN A 66 -2.28 13.47 22.27
N ASN A 67 -2.22 13.06 23.54
CA ASN A 67 -3.20 12.20 24.19
C ASN A 67 -4.56 12.93 24.26
N THR A 68 -5.35 12.84 23.20
CA THR A 68 -6.79 13.21 23.20
C THR A 68 -7.66 11.97 23.24
#